data_AF-A0AAW8KS75-F1
#
_entry.id   AF-A0AAW8KS75-F1
#
_cell.length_a   1.000
_cell.length_b   1.000
_cell.length_c   1.000
_cell.angle_alpha   90.00
_cell.angle_beta   90.00
_cell.angle_gamma   90.00
#
_symmetry.space_group_name_H-M   'P 1'
#
loop_
_entity.id
_entity.type
_entity.pdbx_description
1 polymer ?
#
loop_
_entity_poly.entity_id
_entity_poly.type
_entity_poly.pdbx_seq_one_letter_code
_entity_poly.pdbx_strand_id
1 'polypeptide(L)'
;KGTPPVSIAGSQQLKGIQYDLPMASAQVKSGILLAGLWAEGETSVTEPEPTRDHTERMLRAFGYDVKTEGNKISLVGGGKLVGT
;
A
#
# COMPACT_ATOMS: atom_id res chain seq x y z
N LYS A 1 -12.82 5.49 -18.53
CA LYS A 1 -13.50 6.55 -17.74
C LYS A 1 -13.69 6.03 -16.33
N GLY A 2 -13.10 6.69 -15.33
CA GLY A 2 -13.33 6.44 -13.91
C GLY A 2 -13.43 7.81 -13.24
N THR A 3 -14.65 8.26 -12.99
CA THR A 3 -14.93 9.57 -12.38
C THR A 3 -15.85 9.38 -11.20
N PRO A 4 -15.73 10.19 -10.15
CA PRO A 4 -16.69 10.19 -9.04
C PRO A 4 -18.13 10.37 -9.54
N PRO A 5 -19.13 9.90 -8.76
CA PRO A 5 -19.01 9.30 -7.43
C PRO A 5 -18.58 7.82 -7.46
N VAL A 6 -17.93 7.39 -6.37
CA VAL A 6 -17.56 5.98 -6.14
C VAL A 6 -18.20 5.52 -4.83
N SER A 7 -18.84 4.36 -4.85
CA SER A 7 -19.34 3.68 -3.64
C SER A 7 -18.47 2.47 -3.35
N ILE A 8 -17.93 2.40 -2.13
CA ILE A 8 -17.08 1.29 -1.69
C ILE A 8 -17.84 0.53 -0.61
N ALA A 9 -18.07 -0.76 -0.82
CA ALA A 9 -18.63 -1.65 0.18
C ALA A 9 -17.51 -2.52 0.77
N GLY A 10 -17.27 -2.38 2.08
CA GLY A 10 -16.45 -3.33 2.85
C GLY A 10 -17.27 -4.55 3.28
N SER A 11 -16.61 -5.62 3.73
CA SER A 11 -17.18 -6.81 4.44
C SER A 11 -16.31 -8.05 4.26
N GLN A 12 -15.52 -8.08 3.19
CA GLN A 12 -14.67 -9.22 2.84
C GLN A 12 -13.28 -9.06 3.45
N GLN A 13 -12.68 -10.17 3.87
CA GLN A 13 -11.28 -10.18 4.26
C GLN A 13 -10.42 -9.84 3.04
N LEU A 14 -9.57 -8.82 3.18
CA LEU A 14 -8.63 -8.43 2.14
C LEU A 14 -7.54 -9.49 2.04
N LYS A 15 -7.07 -9.76 0.82
CA LYS A 15 -5.92 -10.63 0.56
C LYS A 15 -4.78 -9.78 0.06
N GLY A 16 -3.56 -10.14 0.44
CA GLY A 16 -2.35 -9.56 -0.10
C GLY A 16 -2.31 -9.71 -1.62
N ILE A 17 -1.87 -8.66 -2.30
CA ILE A 17 -1.74 -8.64 -3.76
C ILE A 17 -0.32 -8.25 -4.16
N GLN A 18 0.11 -8.68 -5.34
CA GLN A 18 1.24 -8.09 -6.04
C GLN A 18 0.68 -7.25 -7.19
N TYR A 19 1.00 -5.96 -7.22
CA TYR A 19 0.42 -5.03 -8.19
C TYR A 19 1.51 -4.21 -8.89
N ASP A 20 1.65 -4.40 -10.20
CA ASP A 20 2.53 -3.57 -11.02
C ASP A 20 1.75 -2.33 -11.51
N LEU A 21 2.20 -1.15 -11.12
CA LEU A 21 1.53 0.10 -11.50
C LEU A 21 1.72 0.36 -13.01
N PRO A 22 0.64 0.67 -13.75
CA PRO A 22 0.75 1.03 -15.17
C PRO A 22 1.37 2.43 -15.38
N MET A 23 1.47 3.24 -14.32
CA MET A 23 2.05 4.57 -14.32
C MET A 23 2.57 4.93 -12.93
N ALA A 24 3.57 5.80 -12.85
CA ALA A 24 4.09 6.30 -11.59
C ALA A 24 3.00 7.11 -10.84
N SER A 25 2.34 6.50 -9.85
CA SER A 25 1.25 7.12 -9.09
C SER A 25 1.40 6.86 -7.59
N ALA A 26 1.84 7.91 -6.89
CA ALA A 26 1.94 7.88 -5.43
C ALA A 26 0.59 7.62 -4.77
N GLN A 27 -0.53 8.16 -5.29
CA GLN A 27 -1.84 7.95 -4.68
C GLN A 27 -2.30 6.50 -4.76
N VAL A 28 -2.12 5.85 -5.91
CA VAL A 28 -2.50 4.44 -6.08
C VAL A 28 -1.61 3.55 -5.22
N LYS A 29 -0.29 3.79 -5.21
CA LYS A 29 0.64 3.12 -4.30
C LYS A 29 0.19 3.25 -2.84
N SER A 30 -0.01 4.46 -2.36
CA SER A 30 -0.43 4.72 -0.98
C SER A 30 -1.75 4.02 -0.64
N GLY A 31 -2.73 4.05 -1.53
CA GLY A 31 -4.01 3.37 -1.34
C GLY A 31 -3.87 1.86 -1.19
N ILE A 32 -3.05 1.23 -2.04
CA ILE A 32 -2.78 -0.21 -1.98
C ILE A 32 -2.01 -0.58 -0.70
N LEU A 33 -0.96 0.17 -0.35
CA LEU A 33 -0.18 -0.09 0.87
C LEU A 33 -1.04 0.06 2.13
N LEU A 34 -1.89 1.09 2.20
CA LEU A 34 -2.81 1.26 3.31
C LEU A 34 -3.82 0.11 3.39
N ALA A 35 -4.40 -0.33 2.26
CA ALA A 35 -5.27 -1.51 2.25
C ALA A 35 -4.52 -2.78 2.70
N GLY A 36 -3.24 -2.90 2.34
CA GLY A 36 -2.36 -4.00 2.74
C GLY A 36 -2.18 -4.16 4.25
N LEU A 37 -2.36 -3.08 5.04
CA LEU A 37 -2.27 -3.16 6.50
C LEU A 37 -3.29 -4.14 7.10
N TRP A 38 -4.47 -4.26 6.47
CA TRP A 38 -5.57 -5.12 6.88
C TRP A 38 -5.70 -6.39 6.02
N ALA A 39 -4.79 -6.61 5.07
CA ALA A 39 -4.81 -7.77 4.20
C ALA A 39 -4.20 -9.01 4.84
N GLU A 40 -4.71 -10.19 4.51
CA GLU A 40 -4.08 -11.46 4.82
C GLU A 40 -2.92 -11.70 3.86
N GLY A 41 -1.69 -11.79 4.38
CA GLY A 41 -0.47 -12.03 3.62
C GLY A 41 0.28 -10.75 3.22
N GLU A 42 1.21 -10.89 2.28
CA GLU A 42 2.04 -9.78 1.78
C GLU A 42 1.30 -9.00 0.68
N THR A 43 1.27 -7.68 0.83
CA THR A 43 0.91 -6.76 -0.26
C THR A 43 2.16 -6.11 -0.81
N SER A 44 2.32 -6.10 -2.13
CA SER A 44 3.42 -5.45 -2.82
C SER A 44 2.96 -4.63 -4.02
N VAL A 45 3.66 -3.52 -4.25
CA VAL A 45 3.45 -2.60 -5.36
C VAL A 45 4.77 -2.38 -6.08
N THR A 46 4.81 -2.59 -7.39
CA THR A 46 5.97 -2.26 -8.23
C THR A 46 5.67 -0.99 -9.03
N GLU A 47 6.49 0.04 -8.88
CA GLU A 47 6.36 1.28 -9.65
C GLU A 47 7.22 1.23 -10.92
N PRO A 48 6.77 1.80 -12.06
CA PRO A 48 7.62 1.93 -13.24
C PRO A 48 8.77 2.92 -12.97
N GLU A 49 8.51 3.98 -12.21
CA GLU A 49 9.49 4.95 -11.73
C GLU A 49 9.18 5.32 -10.27
N PRO A 50 10.20 5.60 -9.43
CA PRO A 50 9.98 5.99 -8.05
C PRO A 50 9.08 7.22 -7.91
N THR A 51 8.04 7.13 -7.07
CA THR A 51 7.24 8.29 -6.67
C THR A 51 7.54 8.73 -5.24
N ARG A 52 6.92 9.83 -4.80
CA ARG A 52 7.01 10.34 -3.41
C ARG A 52 6.74 9.20 -2.42
N ASP A 53 7.48 9.18 -1.32
CA ASP A 53 7.55 8.06 -0.37
C ASP A 53 6.95 8.37 1.01
N HIS A 54 6.10 9.40 1.08
CA HIS A 54 5.56 9.90 2.35
C HIS A 54 4.81 8.83 3.15
N THR A 55 4.04 7.97 2.47
CA THR A 55 3.28 6.91 3.13
C THR A 55 4.21 5.85 3.70
N GLU A 56 5.25 5.45 2.97
CA GLU A 56 6.23 4.46 3.39
C GLU A 56 7.02 4.97 4.59
N ARG A 57 7.49 6.22 4.54
CA ARG A 57 8.18 6.86 5.67
C ARG A 57 7.29 7.00 6.89
N MET A 58 6.04 7.39 6.70
CA MET A 58 5.05 7.45 7.78
C MET A 58 4.84 6.08 8.40
N LEU A 59 4.56 5.04 7.61
CA LEU A 59 4.34 3.68 8.13
C LEU A 59 5.53 3.17 8.93
N ARG A 60 6.76 3.39 8.44
CA ARG A 60 7.98 3.05 9.20
C ARG A 60 8.11 3.84 10.49
N ALA A 61 7.79 5.13 10.48
CA ALA A 61 7.81 5.96 11.69
C ALA A 61 6.78 5.47 12.73
N PHE A 62 5.66 4.90 12.27
CA PHE A 62 4.67 4.22 13.12
C PHE A 62 5.02 2.74 13.40
N GLY A 63 6.27 2.33 13.21
CA GLY A 63 6.76 1.00 13.59
C GLY A 63 6.36 -0.15 12.67
N TYR A 64 5.82 0.13 11.47
CA TYR A 64 5.47 -0.90 10.51
C TYR A 64 6.67 -1.31 9.65
N ASP A 65 6.87 -2.61 9.43
CA ASP A 65 7.92 -3.12 8.54
C ASP A 65 7.50 -2.95 7.07
N VAL A 66 7.97 -1.88 6.44
CA VAL A 66 7.78 -1.61 5.01
C VAL A 66 9.11 -1.79 4.28
N LYS A 67 9.16 -2.77 3.39
CA LYS A 67 10.35 -3.10 2.59
C LYS A 67 10.32 -2.34 1.27
N THR A 68 11.49 -1.87 0.83
CA THR A 68 11.66 -1.25 -0.49
C THR A 68 12.88 -1.88 -1.16
N GLU A 69 12.65 -2.55 -2.29
CA GLU A 69 13.65 -3.24 -3.10
C GLU A 69 13.58 -2.70 -4.53
N GLY A 70 14.48 -1.78 -4.88
CA GLY A 70 14.39 -1.04 -6.14
C GLY A 70 13.07 -0.26 -6.20
N ASN A 71 12.24 -0.56 -7.22
CA ASN A 71 10.93 0.07 -7.39
C ASN A 71 9.78 -0.76 -6.78
N LYS A 72 10.08 -1.85 -6.07
CA LYS A 72 9.07 -2.68 -5.38
C LYS A 72 8.97 -2.27 -3.91
N ILE A 73 7.76 -1.99 -3.46
CA ILE A 73 7.44 -1.72 -2.06
C ILE A 73 6.54 -2.85 -1.55
N SER A 74 6.84 -3.43 -0.39
CA SER A 74 5.99 -4.46 0.22
C SER A 74 5.80 -4.30 1.73
N LEU A 75 4.70 -4.84 2.22
CA LEU A 75 4.39 -4.98 3.65
C LEU A 75 3.50 -6.21 3.88
N VAL A 76 3.59 -6.78 5.08
CA VAL A 76 2.74 -7.91 5.51
C VAL A 76 1.64 -7.38 6.40
N GLY A 77 0.39 -7.72 6.09
CA GLY A 77 -0.76 -7.26 6.87
C GLY A 77 -0.86 -7.92 8.25
N GLY A 78 -1.73 -7.36 9.09
CA GLY A 78 -1.92 -7.83 10.48
C GLY A 78 -0.94 -7.23 11.49
N GLY A 79 -0.02 -6.36 11.07
CA GLY A 79 0.82 -5.56 11.96
C GLY A 79 0.04 -4.50 12.74
N LYS A 80 0.72 -3.83 13.68
CA LYS A 80 0.17 -2.73 14.47
C LYS A 80 0.96 -1.45 14.20
N LEU A 81 0.25 -0.33 14.06
CA LEU A 81 0.84 0.99 14.07
C LEU A 81 1.03 1.43 15.52
N VAL A 82 2.24 1.87 15.86
CA VAL A 82 2.62 2.35 17.18
C VAL A 82 2.99 3.83 17.05
N GLY A 83 2.22 4.69 17.72
CA GLY A 83 2.51 6.12 17.86
C GLY A 83 2.98 6.42 19.28
N THR A 84 3.83 7.44 19.43
CA THR A 84 4.26 7.97 20.75
C THR A 84 3.28 9.00 21.26
#